data_AF-A0A9P3AYG6-F1
#
_entry.id   AF-A0A9P3AYG6-F1
#
_cell.length_a   1.000
_cell.length_b   1.000
_cell.length_c   1.000
_cell.angle_alpha   90.00
_cell.angle_beta   90.00
_cell.angle_gamma   90.00
#
_symmetry.space_group_name_H-M   'P 1'
#
loop_
_entity.id
_entity.type
_entity.pdbx_description
1 polymer ?
#
loop_
_entity_poly.entity_id
_entity_poly.type
_entity_poly.pdbx_seq_one_letter_code
_entity_poly.pdbx_strand_id
1 'polypeptide(L)'
;MAMEKATPHYKLPAVKALLAAGKVRATASAYGGARSLGINDLDGMCALILTLTLANFYKSMTTHADHQVWQDVYHARTASGGLRVPEADRR
;
A
#
# COMPACT_ATOMS: atom_id res chain seq x y z
N MET A 1 7.31 -25.24 3.78
CA MET A 1 7.19 -24.01 2.96
C MET A 1 7.56 -22.84 3.84
N ALA A 2 8.46 -21.94 3.39
CA ALA A 2 8.82 -20.76 4.18
C ALA A 2 7.61 -19.82 4.28
N MET A 3 7.19 -19.48 5.50
CA MET A 3 6.02 -18.62 5.74
C MET A 3 6.29 -17.15 5.38
N GLU A 4 7.56 -16.77 5.31
CA GLU A 4 8.02 -15.48 4.83
C GLU A 4 9.22 -15.61 3.89
N LYS A 5 9.43 -14.59 3.07
CA LYS A 5 10.61 -14.44 2.21
C LYS A 5 11.04 -12.97 2.12
N ALA A 6 12.33 -12.77 1.87
CA ALA A 6 12.96 -11.46 1.70
C ALA A 6 12.89 -10.92 0.25
N THR A 7 12.05 -11.51 -0.59
CA THR A 7 11.79 -11.04 -1.96
C THR A 7 10.31 -10.80 -2.19
N PRO A 8 9.91 -9.68 -2.82
CA PRO A 8 8.51 -9.42 -3.09
C PRO A 8 7.91 -10.51 -3.98
N HIS A 9 6.69 -10.95 -3.65
CA HIS A 9 5.94 -11.91 -4.47
C HIS A 9 5.36 -11.23 -5.70
N TYR A 10 4.81 -10.04 -5.54
CA TYR A 10 4.28 -9.24 -6.62
C TYR A 10 5.27 -8.18 -7.05
N LYS A 11 5.48 -8.06 -8.36
CA LYS A 11 6.33 -7.01 -8.92
C LYS A 11 5.67 -5.66 -8.64
N LEU A 12 6.34 -4.80 -7.86
CA LEU A 12 5.85 -3.47 -7.52
C LEU A 12 5.38 -2.66 -8.75
N PRO A 13 6.06 -2.68 -9.92
CA PRO A 13 5.55 -2.03 -11.13
C PRO A 13 4.19 -2.57 -11.60
N ALA A 14 3.94 -3.88 -11.50
CA ALA A 14 2.67 -4.48 -11.86
C ALA A 14 1.55 -4.06 -10.90
N VAL A 15 1.87 -3.98 -9.59
CA VAL A 15 0.94 -3.42 -8.59
C VAL A 15 0.57 -1.98 -8.94
N LYS A 16 1.56 -1.12 -9.24
CA LYS A 16 1.29 0.28 -9.64
C LYS A 16 0.44 0.38 -10.91
N ALA A 17 0.64 -0.51 -11.89
CA ALA A 17 -0.19 -0.57 -13.09
C ALA A 17 -1.66 -0.94 -12.78
N LEU A 18 -1.89 -1.86 -11.84
CA LEU A 18 -3.24 -2.22 -11.39
C LEU A 18 -3.94 -1.06 -10.66
N LEU A 19 -3.19 -0.32 -9.84
CA LEU A 19 -3.71 0.90 -9.19
C LEU A 19 -4.11 1.95 -10.24
N ALA A 20 -3.25 2.21 -11.23
CA ALA A 20 -3.54 3.15 -12.31
C ALA A 20 -4.76 2.72 -13.15
N ALA A 21 -5.03 1.41 -13.26
CA ALA A 21 -6.20 0.87 -13.92
C ALA A 21 -7.47 0.82 -13.03
N GLY A 22 -7.41 1.36 -11.80
CA GLY A 22 -8.53 1.33 -10.85
C GLY A 22 -8.88 -0.06 -10.31
N LYS A 23 -8.02 -1.06 -10.52
CA LYS A 23 -8.23 -2.45 -10.08
C LYS A 23 -7.73 -2.64 -8.65
N VAL A 24 -8.27 -1.85 -7.72
CA VAL A 24 -7.84 -1.81 -6.32
C VAL A 24 -9.05 -1.91 -5.40
N ARG A 25 -8.89 -2.67 -4.31
CA ARG A 25 -9.88 -2.80 -3.24
C ARG A 25 -9.13 -2.76 -1.91
N ALA A 26 -9.65 -2.00 -0.96
CA ALA A 26 -9.14 -1.94 0.40
C ALA A 26 -10.14 -2.56 1.38
N THR A 27 -9.63 -3.21 2.42
CA THR A 27 -10.45 -3.76 3.51
C THR A 27 -10.77 -2.68 4.55
N ALA A 28 -11.80 -2.91 5.37
CA ALA A 28 -12.15 -1.99 6.46
C ALA A 28 -10.97 -1.76 7.44
N SER A 29 -10.19 -2.79 7.73
CA SER A 29 -8.98 -2.67 8.56
C SER A 29 -7.89 -1.84 7.89
N ALA A 30 -7.72 -1.95 6.57
CA ALA A 30 -6.77 -1.12 5.82
C ALA A 30 -7.18 0.36 5.85
N TYR A 31 -8.47 0.68 5.72
CA TYR A 31 -8.97 2.04 5.93
C TYR A 31 -8.74 2.53 7.37
N GLY A 32 -8.93 1.67 8.37
CA GLY A 32 -8.62 1.99 9.76
C GLY A 32 -7.17 2.43 9.95
N GLY A 33 -6.22 1.66 9.42
CA GLY A 33 -4.80 2.01 9.45
C GLY A 33 -4.45 3.26 8.63
N ALA A 34 -5.06 3.42 7.45
CA ALA A 34 -4.86 4.60 6.60
C ALA A 34 -5.31 5.90 7.30
N ARG A 35 -6.44 5.85 8.01
CA ARG A 35 -6.95 7.00 8.78
C ARG A 35 -6.02 7.41 9.91
N SER A 36 -5.35 6.46 10.57
CA SER A 36 -4.30 6.76 11.57
C SER A 36 -3.11 7.52 10.96
N LEU A 37 -2.92 7.44 9.64
CA LEU A 37 -1.91 8.17 8.89
C LEU A 37 -2.46 9.45 8.22
N GLY A 38 -3.71 9.82 8.49
CA GLY A 38 -4.38 10.98 7.89
C GLY A 38 -4.92 10.76 6.48
N ILE A 39 -4.99 9.52 6.01
CA ILE A 39 -5.52 9.16 4.69
C ILE A 39 -6.97 8.70 4.84
N ASN A 40 -7.89 9.44 4.23
CA ASN A 40 -9.33 9.25 4.46
C ASN A 40 -10.06 8.50 3.33
N ASP A 41 -9.44 8.38 2.16
CA ASP A 41 -10.03 7.80 0.96
C ASP A 41 -9.09 6.82 0.25
N LEU A 42 -9.65 6.10 -0.72
CA LEU A 42 -8.91 5.10 -1.51
C LEU A 42 -7.84 5.76 -2.41
N ASP A 43 -8.12 6.96 -2.91
CA ASP A 43 -7.19 7.69 -3.77
C ASP A 43 -5.91 8.08 -3.02
N GLY A 44 -6.02 8.56 -1.79
CA GLY A 44 -4.88 8.86 -0.93
C GLY A 44 -4.08 7.61 -0.56
N MET A 45 -4.75 6.47 -0.36
CA MET A 45 -4.07 5.18 -0.17
C MET A 45 -3.29 4.78 -1.43
N CYS A 46 -3.91 4.95 -2.60
CA CYS A 46 -3.27 4.67 -3.88
C CYS A 46 -2.07 5.59 -4.13
N ALA A 47 -2.21 6.88 -3.85
CA ALA A 47 -1.13 7.87 -3.96
C ALA A 47 0.07 7.47 -3.10
N LEU A 48 -0.16 7.04 -1.85
CA LEU A 48 0.90 6.55 -0.98
C LEU A 48 1.62 5.33 -1.60
N ILE A 49 0.86 4.34 -2.09
CA ILE A 49 1.43 3.13 -2.72
C ILE A 49 2.23 3.50 -3.98
N LEU A 50 1.79 4.50 -4.75
CA LEU A 50 2.52 4.99 -5.93
C LEU A 50 3.88 5.61 -5.57
N THR A 51 4.04 6.17 -4.36
CA THR A 51 5.35 6.67 -3.88
C THR A 51 6.31 5.56 -3.42
N LEU A 52 5.82 4.34 -3.19
CA LEU A 52 6.67 3.25 -2.70
C LEU A 52 7.74 2.87 -3.72
N THR A 53 8.90 2.47 -3.19
CA THR A 53 10.02 1.91 -3.95
C THR A 53 10.35 0.51 -3.42
N LEU A 54 11.20 -0.24 -4.13
CA LEU A 54 11.69 -1.52 -3.62
C LEU A 54 12.49 -1.38 -2.31
N ALA A 55 13.09 -0.22 -2.05
CA ALA A 55 13.78 0.04 -0.78
C ALA A 55 12.83 0.08 0.42
N ASN A 56 11.53 0.26 0.18
CA ASN A 56 10.51 0.21 1.22
C ASN A 56 10.03 -1.22 1.51
N PHE A 57 10.46 -2.22 0.73
CA PHE A 57 10.04 -3.59 0.93
C PHE A 57 10.62 -4.14 2.24
N TYR A 58 9.75 -4.71 3.06
CA TYR A 58 10.14 -5.33 4.32
C TYR A 58 10.20 -6.85 4.15
N LYS A 59 9.07 -7.47 3.83
CA LYS A 59 8.96 -8.91 3.64
C LYS A 59 7.72 -9.28 2.86
N SER A 60 7.71 -10.49 2.34
CA SER A 60 6.53 -11.12 1.75
C SER A 60 6.16 -12.30 2.65
N MET A 61 4.89 -12.41 3.02
CA MET A 61 4.41 -13.49 3.91
C MET A 61 3.11 -14.11 3.44
N THR A 62 2.83 -15.33 3.87
CA THR A 62 1.53 -15.98 3.70
C THR A 62 0.77 -16.00 5.03
N THR A 63 -0.52 -16.31 5.01
CA THR A 63 -1.28 -16.47 6.26
C THR A 63 -1.28 -17.94 6.70
N HIS A 64 -1.53 -18.20 7.98
CA HIS A 64 -1.75 -19.57 8.45
C HIS A 64 -3.03 -20.21 7.87
N ALA A 65 -4.02 -19.38 7.50
CA ALA A 65 -5.28 -19.84 6.93
C ALA A 65 -5.15 -20.26 5.46
N ASP A 66 -4.25 -19.60 4.72
CA ASP A 66 -3.97 -19.90 3.32
C ASP A 66 -2.51 -19.58 2.97
N HIS A 67 -1.77 -20.62 2.64
CA HIS A 67 -0.36 -20.58 2.25
C HIS A 67 -0.14 -20.32 0.75
N GLN A 68 -1.20 -20.26 -0.06
CA GLN A 68 -1.11 -19.92 -1.48
C GLN A 68 -1.17 -18.41 -1.71
N VAL A 69 -1.81 -17.67 -0.79
CA VAL A 69 -1.93 -16.21 -0.88
C VAL A 69 -0.75 -15.55 -0.18
N TRP A 70 0.00 -14.79 -0.98
CA TRP A 70 1.13 -13.98 -0.50
C TRP A 70 0.72 -12.54 -0.27
N GLN A 71 1.35 -11.89 0.70
CA GLN A 71 1.17 -10.49 1.05
C GLN A 71 2.53 -9.82 1.12
N ASP A 72 2.76 -8.84 0.26
CA ASP A 72 3.97 -8.01 0.31
C ASP A 72 3.78 -6.86 1.30
N VAL A 73 4.68 -6.76 2.26
CA VAL A 73 4.69 -5.77 3.33
C VAL A 73 5.73 -4.70 3.02
N TYR A 74 5.31 -3.43 3.04
CA TYR A 74 6.16 -2.28 2.79
C TYR A 74 6.12 -1.30 3.96
N HIS A 75 7.26 -0.69 4.28
CA HIS A 75 7.35 0.44 5.19
C HIS A 75 7.27 1.75 4.41
N ALA A 76 6.09 2.38 4.44
CA ALA A 76 5.90 3.72 3.90
C ALA A 76 6.36 4.78 4.92
N ARG A 77 7.09 5.79 4.46
CA ARG A 77 7.33 7.00 5.25
C ARG A 77 6.29 8.02 4.82
N THR A 78 5.30 8.28 5.67
CA THR A 78 4.34 9.37 5.45
C THR A 78 4.94 10.66 6.00
N ALA A 79 4.75 11.78 5.29
CA ALA A 79 5.19 13.11 5.74
C ALA A 79 4.34 13.68 6.89
N SER A 80 3.67 12.81 7.66
CA SER A 80 2.79 13.18 8.76
C SER A 80 3.58 13.63 9.99
N GLY A 81 4.31 14.74 9.81
CA GLY A 81 4.34 15.89 10.71
C GLY A 81 3.79 17.17 10.05
N GLY A 82 3.28 17.12 8.81
CA GLY A 82 2.71 18.30 8.15
C GLY A 82 1.78 17.90 7.00
N LEU A 83 0.48 17.81 7.29
CA LEU A 83 -0.56 17.76 6.28
C LEU A 83 -0.53 19.08 5.47
N ARG A 84 -0.08 19.00 4.22
CA ARG A 84 -0.53 19.93 3.17
C ARG A 84 -1.08 19.08 2.04
N VAL A 85 -2.40 18.95 2.01
CA VAL A 85 -3.10 18.71 0.75
C VAL A 85 -2.93 19.98 -0.08
N PRO A 86 -2.50 19.92 -1.35
CA PRO A 86 -2.71 21.04 -2.25
C PRO A 86 -4.21 21.12 -2.51
N GLU A 87 -4.80 22.25 -2.09
CA GLU A 87 -6.14 22.68 -2.46
C GLU A 87 -6.29 22.50 -3.98
N ALA A 88 -7.19 21.61 -4.39
CA ALA A 88 -7.58 21.50 -5.78
C ALA A 88 -8.35 22.76 -6.14
N ASP A 89 -7.76 23.56 -7.02
CA ASP A 89 -8.46 24.58 -7.78
C ASP A 89 -9.71 23.98 -8.42
N ARG A 90 -10.87 24.34 -7.88
CA ARG A 90 -12.18 24.16 -8.49
C ARG A 90 -12.88 25.52 -8.53
N ARG A 91 -12.58 26.23 -9.62
CA ARG A 91 -13.36 27.32 -10.25
C ARG A 91 -13.38 28.68 -9.54
#